data_AF-A0A967ELK9-F1
#
_entry.id   AF-A0A967ELK9-F1
#
_cell.length_a   1.000
_cell.length_b   1.000
_cell.length_c   1.000
_cell.angle_alpha   90.00
_cell.angle_beta   90.00
_cell.angle_gamma   90.00
#
_symmetry.space_group_name_H-M   'P 1'
#
loop_
_entity.id
_entity.type
_entity.pdbx_description
1 polymer ?
#
loop_
_entity_poly.entity_id
_entity_poly.type
_entity_poly.pdbx_seq_one_letter_code
_entity_poly.pdbx_strand_id
1 'polypeptide(L)'
;MKTMIIAIDGPAASGKSTTAKNVAKELGFAYLDTGAMYRAVTLAVVKNNIDIENKTELADLLENLELKIEYKKSETVFKLDGKNIAKAIRSVEITSMVSAVSAISIVREKMVKIQRQLGNSTNCVMEGRDIGTVVFPDADAKFFITADYRSRAKRRQKDLQFIGEEKSIDELISDLKLRDEQDSTRIKSPLKKADDAIEIDTSNMTVEKQVAIIIDHINKTTTIKEGLMPETIITEPVAEEANVEQSTEVSAEPVQPDSEPVTEKTPIINYLDNKLFAGVKIIEQSELDKNEIIEEIPEELQKQYLDTISDISANQVISGRIIGMNEKEVLVDIGFKSEGIITRDEFEDNKLPEIGEKINV
;
A
#
# COMPACT_ATOMS: atom_id res chain seq x y z
N MET A 1 27.62 0.36 13.73
CA MET A 1 27.24 0.09 12.33
C MET A 1 26.18 1.13 11.95
N LYS A 2 26.22 1.67 10.73
CA LYS A 2 25.17 2.58 10.25
C LYS A 2 23.88 1.76 10.08
N THR A 3 22.76 2.21 10.63
CA THR A 3 21.46 1.57 10.40
C THR A 3 20.94 1.95 9.02
N MET A 4 20.31 1.00 8.34
CA MET A 4 19.66 1.24 7.05
C MET A 4 18.21 1.68 7.27
N ILE A 5 17.84 2.82 6.70
CA ILE A 5 16.50 3.38 6.81
C ILE A 5 15.86 3.46 5.43
N ILE A 6 14.74 2.76 5.27
CA ILE A 6 13.91 2.81 4.06
C ILE A 6 12.65 3.60 4.37
N ALA A 7 12.44 4.71 3.67
CA ALA A 7 11.25 5.56 3.80
C ALA A 7 10.20 5.19 2.75
N ILE A 8 8.95 4.98 3.18
CA ILE A 8 7.80 4.74 2.29
C ILE A 8 6.70 5.74 2.62
N ASP A 9 6.61 6.79 1.81
CA ASP A 9 5.58 7.82 1.94
C ASP A 9 4.43 7.59 0.96
N GLY A 10 3.29 8.19 1.23
CA GLY A 10 2.16 8.17 0.30
C GLY A 10 0.84 8.50 0.98
N PRO A 11 -0.20 8.82 0.19
CA PRO A 11 -1.48 9.22 0.73
C PRO A 11 -2.22 8.08 1.46
N ALA A 12 -3.39 8.38 2.03
CA ALA A 12 -4.20 7.38 2.70
C ALA A 12 -4.72 6.31 1.71
N ALA A 13 -4.80 5.05 2.14
CA ALA A 13 -5.28 3.92 1.33
C ALA A 13 -4.51 3.63 0.01
N SER A 14 -3.28 4.16 -0.14
CA SER A 14 -2.42 3.86 -1.30
C SER A 14 -1.79 2.46 -1.27
N GLY A 15 -2.00 1.65 -0.23
CA GLY A 15 -1.40 0.32 -0.09
C GLY A 15 -0.07 0.30 0.69
N LYS A 16 0.51 1.46 0.99
CA LYS A 16 1.80 1.60 1.67
C LYS A 16 1.99 0.76 2.94
N SER A 17 0.99 0.63 3.81
CA SER A 17 1.14 -0.11 5.08
C SER A 17 1.37 -1.59 4.82
N THR A 18 0.62 -2.13 3.87
CA THR A 18 0.77 -3.51 3.42
C THR A 18 2.13 -3.69 2.73
N THR A 19 2.50 -2.78 1.82
CA THR A 19 3.79 -2.85 1.11
C THR A 19 4.97 -2.78 2.09
N ALA A 20 5.00 -1.77 2.96
CA ALA A 20 6.06 -1.52 3.92
C ALA A 20 6.23 -2.67 4.92
N LYS A 21 5.13 -3.23 5.41
CA LYS A 21 5.17 -4.41 6.29
C LYS A 21 5.80 -5.62 5.60
N ASN A 22 5.44 -5.87 4.34
CA ASN A 22 5.98 -7.01 3.58
C ASN A 22 7.45 -6.78 3.20
N VAL A 23 7.84 -5.58 2.76
CA VAL A 23 9.25 -5.22 2.52
C VAL A 23 10.08 -5.41 3.79
N ALA A 24 9.60 -4.93 4.94
CA ALA A 24 10.29 -5.11 6.21
C ALA A 24 10.48 -6.59 6.56
N LYS A 25 9.43 -7.40 6.37
CA LYS A 25 9.48 -8.84 6.60
C LYS A 25 10.50 -9.53 5.70
N GLU A 26 10.52 -9.20 4.42
CA GLU A 26 11.42 -9.79 3.44
C GLU A 26 12.89 -9.45 3.69
N LEU A 27 13.17 -8.22 4.12
CA LEU A 27 14.52 -7.77 4.49
C LEU A 27 14.94 -8.16 5.92
N GLY A 28 14.03 -8.67 6.74
CA GLY A 28 14.26 -8.90 8.17
C GLY A 28 14.45 -7.60 8.97
N PHE A 29 13.88 -6.48 8.50
CA PHE A 29 13.97 -5.16 9.11
C PHE A 29 12.81 -4.89 10.07
N ALA A 30 12.98 -3.91 10.97
CA ALA A 30 11.88 -3.41 11.79
C ALA A 30 10.85 -2.65 10.94
N TYR A 31 9.56 -2.87 11.19
CA TYR A 31 8.47 -2.15 10.53
C TYR A 31 7.94 -1.02 11.43
N LEU A 32 8.07 0.23 10.97
CA LEU A 32 7.68 1.44 11.72
C LEU A 32 6.46 2.11 11.08
N ASP A 33 5.29 1.89 11.65
CA ASP A 33 4.04 2.57 11.27
C ASP A 33 3.93 3.89 12.04
N THR A 34 4.29 5.02 11.41
CA THR A 34 4.17 6.32 12.08
C THR A 34 2.72 6.75 12.26
N GLY A 35 1.80 6.25 11.43
CA GLY A 35 0.36 6.50 11.58
C GLY A 35 -0.17 5.95 12.90
N ALA A 36 0.25 4.74 13.28
CA ALA A 36 -0.05 4.15 14.58
C ALA A 36 0.54 4.95 15.75
N MET A 37 1.71 5.58 15.57
CA MET A 37 2.29 6.47 16.59
C MET A 37 1.42 7.71 16.82
N TYR A 38 0.97 8.38 15.75
CA TYR A 38 0.06 9.51 15.89
C TYR A 38 -1.27 9.10 16.54
N ARG A 39 -1.82 7.94 16.17
CA ARG A 39 -3.02 7.39 16.83
C ARG A 39 -2.80 7.06 18.30
N ALA A 40 -1.60 6.65 18.70
CA ALA A 40 -1.27 6.43 20.10
C ALA A 40 -1.29 7.72 20.91
N VAL A 41 -0.78 8.82 20.34
CA VAL A 41 -0.90 10.16 20.96
C VAL A 41 -2.36 10.60 21.02
N THR A 42 -3.13 10.43 19.95
CA THR A 42 -4.56 10.72 19.93
C THR A 42 -5.31 9.95 21.03
N LEU A 43 -4.98 8.68 21.21
CA LEU A 43 -5.52 7.87 22.29
C LEU A 43 -5.15 8.43 23.67
N ALA A 44 -3.92 8.90 23.85
CA ALA A 44 -3.50 9.54 25.10
C ALA A 44 -4.28 10.83 25.38
N VAL A 45 -4.50 11.68 24.35
CA VAL A 45 -5.31 12.90 24.44
C VAL A 45 -6.74 12.57 24.87
N VAL A 46 -7.39 11.64 24.17
CA VAL A 46 -8.78 11.22 24.45
C VAL A 46 -8.92 10.64 25.86
N LYS A 47 -8.01 9.75 26.27
CA LYS A 47 -8.07 9.12 27.61
C LYS A 47 -7.89 10.10 28.76
N ASN A 48 -7.17 11.19 28.54
CA ASN A 48 -6.97 12.25 29.53
C ASN A 48 -7.98 13.39 29.39
N ASN A 49 -8.94 13.29 28.46
CA ASN A 49 -9.95 14.32 28.19
C ASN A 49 -9.34 15.71 27.94
N ILE A 50 -8.22 15.76 27.23
CA ILE A 50 -7.50 17.00 26.94
C ILE A 50 -8.10 17.65 25.68
N ASP A 51 -8.43 18.94 25.80
CA ASP A 51 -8.76 19.76 24.64
C ASP A 51 -7.49 20.02 23.82
N ILE A 52 -7.53 19.70 22.52
CA ILE A 52 -6.41 19.85 21.61
C ILE A 52 -6.00 21.32 21.41
N GLU A 53 -6.89 22.27 21.70
CA GLU A 53 -6.61 23.70 21.68
C GLU A 53 -5.90 24.18 22.97
N ASN A 54 -5.95 23.39 24.04
CA ASN A 54 -5.22 23.67 25.28
C ASN A 54 -3.75 23.26 25.15
N LYS A 55 -2.94 24.19 24.65
CA LYS A 55 -1.51 23.97 24.39
C LYS A 55 -0.72 23.57 25.63
N THR A 56 -1.10 24.03 26.82
CA THR A 56 -0.38 23.74 28.06
C THR A 56 -0.60 22.28 28.46
N GLU A 57 -1.86 21.84 28.56
CA GLU A 57 -2.17 20.44 28.90
C GLU A 57 -1.62 19.46 27.86
N LEU A 58 -1.68 19.83 26.58
CA LEU A 58 -1.12 19.01 25.51
C LEU A 58 0.41 18.92 25.59
N ALA A 59 1.10 20.01 25.95
CA ALA A 59 2.55 19.98 26.15
C ALA A 59 2.93 19.08 27.34
N ASP A 60 2.23 19.21 28.47
CA ASP A 60 2.46 18.40 29.67
C ASP A 60 2.21 16.90 29.39
N LEU A 61 1.16 16.57 28.63
CA LEU A 61 0.90 15.20 28.17
C LEU A 61 2.06 14.67 27.34
N LEU A 62 2.54 15.45 26.36
CA LEU A 62 3.60 15.03 25.45
C LEU A 62 4.95 14.87 26.15
N GLU A 63 5.22 15.66 27.20
CA GLU A 63 6.43 15.52 28.01
C GLU A 63 6.43 14.18 28.75
N ASN A 64 5.29 13.82 29.34
CA ASN A 64 5.13 12.62 30.16
C ASN A 64 4.70 11.36 29.38
N LEU A 65 4.53 11.45 28.06
CA LEU A 65 4.04 10.36 27.22
C LEU A 65 4.96 9.13 27.25
N GLU A 66 4.50 8.03 27.85
CA GLU A 66 5.20 6.75 27.85
C GLU A 66 4.75 5.86 26.67
N LEU A 67 5.17 6.23 25.45
CA LEU A 67 4.97 5.42 24.25
C LEU A 67 6.17 4.51 24.01
N LYS A 68 5.95 3.19 24.13
CA LYS A 68 6.94 2.15 23.82
C LYS A 68 6.53 1.37 22.58
N ILE A 69 7.50 1.11 21.70
CA ILE A 69 7.31 0.34 20.48
C ILE A 69 8.32 -0.79 20.46
N GLU A 70 7.82 -2.02 20.50
CA GLU A 70 8.64 -3.24 20.54
C GLU A 70 8.50 -3.99 19.20
N TYR A 71 9.62 -4.46 18.66
CA TYR A 71 9.64 -5.34 17.48
C TYR A 71 9.87 -6.78 17.93
N LYS A 72 8.94 -7.67 17.60
CA LYS A 72 9.07 -9.11 17.86
C LYS A 72 8.72 -9.88 16.60
N LYS A 73 9.70 -10.58 16.01
CA LYS A 73 9.48 -11.52 14.89
C LYS A 73 8.60 -10.95 13.75
N SER A 74 8.87 -9.72 13.31
CA SER A 74 8.10 -9.00 12.27
C SER A 74 6.73 -8.43 12.71
N GLU A 75 6.43 -8.44 14.01
CA GLU A 75 5.29 -7.73 14.58
C GLU A 75 5.73 -6.52 15.41
N THR A 76 5.02 -5.41 15.21
CA THR A 76 5.22 -4.17 15.95
C THR A 76 4.16 -4.05 17.04
N VAL A 77 4.60 -4.04 18.29
CA VAL A 77 3.74 -3.93 19.47
C VAL A 77 3.82 -2.52 20.02
N PHE A 78 2.69 -1.82 20.01
CA PHE A 78 2.55 -0.49 20.59
C PHE A 78 2.06 -0.61 22.03
N LYS A 79 2.76 0.04 22.96
CA LYS A 79 2.35 0.16 24.36
C LYS A 79 2.29 1.62 24.77
N LEU A 80 1.20 2.00 25.42
CA LEU A 80 1.04 3.29 26.09
C LEU A 80 0.83 3.03 27.58
N ASP A 81 1.66 3.64 28.43
CA ASP A 81 1.65 3.44 29.89
C ASP A 81 1.73 1.93 30.26
N GLY A 82 2.60 1.22 29.55
CA GLY A 82 2.81 -0.23 29.69
C GLY A 82 1.70 -1.13 29.11
N LYS A 83 0.57 -0.59 28.63
CA LYS A 83 -0.58 -1.37 28.11
C LYS A 83 -0.52 -1.51 26.60
N ASN A 84 -0.79 -2.70 26.07
CA ASN A 84 -0.92 -2.91 24.62
C ASN A 84 -2.15 -2.14 24.08
N ILE A 85 -1.93 -1.30 23.08
CA ILE A 85 -2.96 -0.41 22.51
C ILE A 85 -3.36 -0.77 21.07
N ALA A 86 -2.89 -1.89 20.51
CA ALA A 86 -3.05 -2.21 19.08
C ALA A 86 -4.51 -2.16 18.59
N LYS A 87 -5.47 -2.60 19.41
CA LYS A 87 -6.91 -2.50 19.11
C LYS A 87 -7.44 -1.08 19.34
N ALA A 88 -7.09 -0.47 20.47
CA ALA A 88 -7.61 0.84 20.87
C ALA A 88 -7.28 1.97 19.87
N ILE A 89 -6.05 1.99 19.32
CA ILE A 89 -5.64 3.03 18.35
C ILE A 89 -6.37 2.95 17.00
N ARG A 90 -7.10 1.86 16.75
CA ARG A 90 -7.88 1.61 15.53
C ARG A 90 -9.37 1.84 15.72
N SER A 91 -9.83 2.27 16.90
CA SER A 91 -11.25 2.57 17.11
C SER A 91 -11.71 3.73 16.21
N VAL A 92 -13.04 3.83 16.03
CA VAL A 92 -13.68 4.88 15.24
C VAL A 92 -13.33 6.27 15.79
N GLU A 93 -13.45 6.45 17.11
CA GLU A 93 -13.12 7.68 17.82
C GLU A 93 -11.67 8.14 17.58
N ILE A 94 -10.70 7.23 17.68
CA ILE A 94 -9.29 7.58 17.42
C ILE A 94 -9.07 7.87 15.94
N THR A 95 -9.75 7.14 15.05
CA THR A 95 -9.66 7.33 13.60
C THR A 95 -10.22 8.69 13.16
N SER A 96 -11.28 9.18 13.78
CA SER A 96 -11.88 10.48 13.45
C SER A 96 -11.02 11.64 13.98
N MET A 97 -10.37 11.49 15.13
CA MET A 97 -9.60 12.57 15.76
C MET A 97 -8.13 12.67 15.32
N VAL A 98 -7.52 11.58 14.82
CA VAL A 98 -6.08 11.56 14.55
C VAL A 98 -5.60 12.62 13.55
N SER A 99 -6.42 12.98 12.56
CA SER A 99 -6.04 14.01 11.57
C SER A 99 -5.80 15.36 12.26
N ALA A 100 -6.75 15.80 13.09
CA ALA A 100 -6.67 17.05 13.84
C ALA A 100 -5.48 17.06 14.80
N VAL A 101 -5.30 16.00 15.60
CA VAL A 101 -4.17 15.88 16.53
C VAL A 101 -2.82 15.89 15.80
N SER A 102 -2.72 15.20 14.65
CA SER A 102 -1.47 15.10 13.86
C SER A 102 -1.09 16.39 13.13
N ALA A 103 -2.01 17.34 13.01
CA ALA A 103 -1.78 18.66 12.42
C ALA A 103 -1.13 19.64 13.42
N ILE A 104 -1.19 19.35 14.72
CA ILE A 104 -0.67 20.22 15.78
C ILE A 104 0.86 20.18 15.79
N SER A 105 1.49 21.35 15.74
CA SER A 105 2.96 21.45 15.60
C SER A 105 3.73 20.78 16.74
N ILE A 106 3.35 21.00 18.00
CA ILE A 106 4.05 20.39 19.16
C ILE A 106 3.94 18.86 19.17
N VAL A 107 2.82 18.31 18.68
CA VAL A 107 2.64 16.86 18.52
C VAL A 107 3.60 16.33 17.45
N ARG A 108 3.68 16.99 16.29
CA ARG A 108 4.59 16.59 15.21
C ARG A 108 6.05 16.64 15.66
N GLU A 109 6.46 17.71 16.32
CA GLU A 109 7.84 17.87 16.82
C GLU A 109 8.22 16.74 17.79
N LYS A 110 7.34 16.39 18.73
CA LYS A 110 7.55 15.24 19.61
C LYS A 110 7.61 13.92 18.84
N MET A 111 6.69 13.70 17.89
CA MET A 111 6.65 12.46 17.10
C MET A 111 7.87 12.29 16.22
N VAL A 112 8.32 13.34 15.52
CA VAL A 112 9.55 13.30 14.71
C VAL A 112 10.77 12.96 15.58
N LYS A 113 10.85 13.50 16.80
CA LYS A 113 11.93 13.16 17.74
C LYS A 113 11.94 11.66 18.08
N ILE A 114 10.78 11.09 18.41
CA ILE A 114 10.66 9.65 18.73
C ILE A 114 10.95 8.79 17.48
N GLN A 115 10.42 9.16 16.32
CA GLN A 115 10.66 8.45 15.05
C GLN A 115 12.15 8.41 14.69
N ARG A 116 12.85 9.54 14.84
CA ARG A 116 14.30 9.62 14.62
C ARG A 116 15.08 8.73 15.59
N GLN A 117 14.70 8.70 16.87
CA GLN A 117 15.33 7.82 17.85
C GLN A 117 15.15 6.35 17.47
N LEU A 118 13.95 5.96 17.03
CA LEU A 118 13.66 4.58 16.62
C LEU A 118 14.42 4.17 15.36
N GLY A 119 14.36 4.97 14.29
CA GLY A 119 15.02 4.64 13.02
C GLY A 119 16.55 4.62 13.10
N ASN A 120 17.15 5.39 14.00
CA ASN A 120 18.61 5.36 14.22
C ASN A 120 19.07 4.18 15.11
N SER A 121 18.15 3.40 15.68
CA SER A 121 18.48 2.30 16.60
C SER A 121 18.53 0.92 15.93
N THR A 122 17.92 0.76 14.76
CA THR A 122 17.81 -0.51 14.05
C THR A 122 17.61 -0.30 12.55
N ASN A 123 17.95 -1.30 11.74
CA ASN A 123 17.52 -1.33 10.34
C ASN A 123 15.98 -1.35 10.29
N CYS A 124 15.39 -0.47 9.50
CA CYS A 124 13.94 -0.31 9.49
C CYS A 124 13.37 0.14 8.15
N VAL A 125 12.12 -0.27 7.92
CA VAL A 125 11.22 0.32 6.93
C VAL A 125 10.21 1.18 7.68
N MET A 126 10.22 2.48 7.42
CA MET A 126 9.31 3.44 8.06
C MET A 126 8.31 3.97 7.05
N GLU A 127 7.03 3.85 7.37
CA GLU A 127 5.95 4.37 6.53
C GLU A 127 5.26 5.60 7.11
N GLY A 128 4.85 6.53 6.24
CA GLY A 128 4.22 7.77 6.68
C GLY A 128 3.71 8.67 5.56
N ARG A 129 3.88 9.98 5.75
CA ARG A 129 3.52 11.05 4.79
C ARG A 129 4.72 11.91 4.43
N ASP A 130 5.64 12.05 5.36
CA ASP A 130 6.77 12.98 5.36
C ASP A 130 8.07 12.33 5.87
N ILE A 131 8.19 11.00 5.75
CA ILE A 131 9.36 10.27 6.24
C ILE A 131 10.60 10.68 5.46
N GLY A 132 10.57 10.58 4.13
CA GLY A 132 11.69 10.88 3.25
C GLY A 132 11.96 12.37 3.03
N THR A 133 11.05 13.25 3.45
CA THR A 133 11.19 14.71 3.29
C THR A 133 11.50 15.44 4.60
N VAL A 134 11.05 14.94 5.74
CA VAL A 134 11.19 15.61 7.04
C VAL A 134 11.84 14.74 8.10
N VAL A 135 11.35 13.51 8.30
CA VAL A 135 11.83 12.67 9.40
C VAL A 135 13.26 12.21 9.13
N PHE A 136 13.49 11.63 7.95
CA PHE A 136 14.76 11.14 7.44
C PHE A 136 14.99 11.63 5.99
N PRO A 137 15.35 12.91 5.79
CA PRO A 137 15.76 13.43 4.49
C PRO A 137 16.99 12.72 3.92
N ASP A 138 17.76 12.02 4.75
CA ASP A 138 18.95 11.27 4.36
C ASP A 138 18.72 9.73 4.42
N ALA A 139 17.46 9.27 4.36
CA ALA A 139 17.14 7.84 4.31
C ALA A 139 17.87 7.15 3.14
N ASP A 140 18.33 5.91 3.34
CA ASP A 140 19.15 5.19 2.36
C ASP A 140 18.40 4.81 1.08
N ALA A 141 17.07 4.66 1.18
CA ALA A 141 16.15 4.53 0.06
C ALA A 141 14.81 5.19 0.39
N LYS A 142 14.18 5.83 -0.60
CA LYS A 142 12.90 6.53 -0.45
C LYS A 142 11.94 6.15 -1.56
N PHE A 143 10.72 5.83 -1.17
CA PHE A 143 9.65 5.47 -2.08
C PHE A 143 8.42 6.30 -1.78
N PHE A 144 7.68 6.64 -2.84
CA PHE A 144 6.41 7.34 -2.75
C PHE A 144 5.32 6.52 -3.43
N ILE A 145 4.48 5.88 -2.63
CA ILE A 145 3.43 4.97 -3.09
C ILE A 145 2.14 5.76 -3.33
N THR A 146 1.69 5.78 -4.58
CA THR A 146 0.43 6.41 -5.01
C THR A 146 -0.58 5.39 -5.53
N ALA A 147 -1.81 5.85 -5.74
CA ALA A 147 -2.88 5.13 -6.45
C ALA A 147 -3.99 6.12 -6.81
N ASP A 148 -4.77 5.80 -7.83
CA ASP A 148 -5.97 6.55 -8.18
C ASP A 148 -7.01 6.53 -7.05
N TYR A 149 -7.86 7.56 -7.01
CA TYR A 149 -8.86 7.72 -5.95
C TYR A 149 -9.86 6.58 -5.87
N ARG A 150 -10.23 5.96 -6.99
CA ARG A 150 -11.21 4.86 -7.03
C ARG A 150 -10.61 3.59 -6.43
N SER A 151 -9.36 3.28 -6.76
CA SER A 151 -8.60 2.18 -6.17
C SER A 151 -8.42 2.35 -4.66
N ARG A 152 -8.09 3.58 -4.23
CA ARG A 152 -7.95 3.92 -2.81
C ARG A 152 -9.29 3.86 -2.07
N ALA A 153 -10.37 4.35 -2.67
CA ALA A 153 -11.71 4.27 -2.10
C ALA A 153 -12.17 2.82 -1.94
N LYS A 154 -11.95 1.95 -2.94
CA LYS A 154 -12.25 0.51 -2.83
C LYS A 154 -11.47 -0.16 -1.70
N ARG A 155 -10.16 0.13 -1.57
CA ARG A 155 -9.35 -0.38 -0.45
C ARG A 155 -9.90 0.10 0.89
N ARG A 156 -10.22 1.40 1.00
CA ARG A 156 -10.78 1.99 2.21
C ARG A 156 -12.16 1.43 2.55
N GLN A 157 -12.98 1.13 1.56
CA GLN A 157 -14.29 0.51 1.74
C GLN A 157 -14.14 -0.86 2.40
N LYS A 158 -13.20 -1.69 1.93
CA LYS A 158 -12.89 -2.99 2.55
C LYS A 158 -12.43 -2.83 4.01
N ASP A 159 -11.60 -1.82 4.30
CA ASP A 159 -11.19 -1.52 5.68
C ASP A 159 -12.40 -1.18 6.59
N LEU A 160 -13.39 -0.45 6.05
CA LEU A 160 -14.59 -0.04 6.80
C LEU A 160 -15.58 -1.20 7.00
N GLN A 161 -15.75 -2.05 5.99
CA GLN A 161 -16.58 -3.24 6.10
C GLN A 161 -16.11 -4.15 7.25
N PHE A 162 -14.80 -4.24 7.49
CA PHE A 162 -14.24 -5.00 8.60
C PHE A 162 -14.65 -4.49 9.99
N ILE A 163 -15.01 -3.22 10.11
CA ILE A 163 -15.46 -2.60 11.36
C ILE A 163 -16.98 -2.35 11.39
N GLY A 164 -17.72 -2.90 10.42
CA GLY A 164 -19.18 -2.78 10.34
C GLY A 164 -19.68 -1.42 9.85
N GLU A 165 -18.83 -0.63 9.19
CA GLU A 165 -19.22 0.65 8.59
C GLU A 165 -19.38 0.53 7.07
N GLU A 166 -20.42 1.13 6.53
CA GLU A 166 -20.65 1.22 5.09
C GLU A 166 -20.63 2.68 4.62
N LYS A 167 -19.87 2.92 3.56
CA LYS A 167 -19.85 4.18 2.81
C LYS A 167 -19.78 3.86 1.32
N SER A 168 -20.42 4.71 0.52
CA SER A 168 -20.33 4.63 -0.93
C SER A 168 -18.93 4.97 -1.42
N ILE A 169 -18.57 4.50 -2.62
CA ILE A 169 -17.29 4.82 -3.24
C ILE A 169 -17.12 6.33 -3.44
N ASP A 170 -18.18 7.05 -3.81
CA ASP A 170 -18.12 8.49 -4.08
C ASP A 170 -17.92 9.32 -2.80
N GLU A 171 -18.55 8.93 -1.69
CA GLU A 171 -18.29 9.51 -0.37
C GLU A 171 -16.83 9.27 0.05
N LEU A 172 -16.33 8.06 -0.14
CA LEU A 172 -14.95 7.73 0.20
C LEU A 172 -13.93 8.48 -0.67
N ILE A 173 -14.21 8.68 -1.96
CA ILE A 173 -13.38 9.51 -2.83
C ILE A 173 -13.35 10.94 -2.30
N SER A 174 -14.50 11.49 -1.90
CA SER A 174 -14.60 12.85 -1.35
C SER A 174 -13.82 13.00 -0.05
N ASP A 175 -13.99 12.05 0.88
CA ASP A 175 -13.23 11.98 2.14
C ASP A 175 -11.71 11.89 1.89
N LEU A 176 -11.29 11.07 0.92
CA LEU A 176 -9.88 10.90 0.58
C LEU A 176 -9.28 12.17 -0.06
N LYS A 177 -10.01 12.85 -0.94
CA LYS A 177 -9.57 14.12 -1.53
C LYS A 177 -9.37 15.19 -0.47
N LEU A 178 -10.37 15.39 0.39
CA LEU A 178 -10.29 16.35 1.50
C LEU A 178 -9.10 16.03 2.40
N ARG A 179 -8.89 14.75 2.71
CA ARG A 179 -7.76 14.33 3.54
C ARG A 179 -6.42 14.58 2.87
N ASP A 180 -6.28 14.29 1.59
CA ASP A 180 -5.02 14.53 0.87
C ASP A 180 -4.71 16.02 0.76
N GLU A 181 -5.74 16.87 0.55
CA GLU A 181 -5.60 18.32 0.60
C GLU A 181 -5.14 18.78 1.98
N GLN A 182 -5.78 18.29 3.05
CA GLN A 182 -5.37 18.58 4.44
C GLN A 182 -3.97 18.07 4.79
N ASP A 183 -3.53 16.94 4.22
CA ASP A 183 -2.20 16.38 4.44
C ASP A 183 -1.13 17.17 3.64
N SER A 184 -1.43 17.62 2.42
CA SER A 184 -0.50 18.30 1.51
C SER A 184 -0.36 19.81 1.74
N THR A 185 -1.41 20.48 2.23
CA THR A 185 -1.42 21.93 2.48
C THR A 185 -0.91 22.32 3.88
N ARG A 186 -0.42 21.35 4.67
CA ARG A 186 0.08 21.62 6.03
C ARG A 186 1.29 22.54 6.00
N ILE A 187 1.30 23.49 6.92
CA ILE A 187 2.45 24.38 7.15
C ILE A 187 3.68 23.57 7.60
N LYS A 188 3.48 22.55 8.43
CA LYS A 188 4.55 21.68 8.94
C LYS A 188 4.39 20.26 8.41
N SER A 189 5.45 19.81 7.77
CA SER A 189 5.62 18.47 7.21
C SER A 189 4.46 18.02 6.29
N PRO A 190 4.26 18.73 5.17
CA PRO A 190 3.24 18.38 4.20
C PRO A 190 3.51 17.01 3.57
N LEU A 191 2.44 16.31 3.18
CA LEU A 191 2.54 15.17 2.28
C LEU A 191 3.13 15.65 0.95
N LYS A 192 4.41 15.31 0.73
CA LYS A 192 5.14 15.64 -0.48
C LYS A 192 6.11 14.51 -0.79
N LYS A 193 6.21 14.15 -2.07
CA LYS A 193 7.26 13.26 -2.57
C LYS A 193 8.63 13.95 -2.43
N ALA A 194 9.61 13.26 -1.84
CA ALA A 194 10.99 13.75 -1.84
C ALA A 194 11.56 13.73 -3.27
N ASP A 195 12.44 14.67 -3.60
CA ASP A 195 12.93 14.83 -4.98
C ASP A 195 13.69 13.59 -5.49
N ASP A 196 14.30 12.83 -4.57
CA ASP A 196 15.01 11.58 -4.81
C ASP A 196 14.18 10.31 -4.50
N ALA A 197 12.88 10.46 -4.20
CA ALA A 197 12.00 9.32 -3.96
C ALA A 197 11.49 8.69 -5.27
N ILE A 198 11.50 7.36 -5.31
CA ILE A 198 10.93 6.59 -6.43
C ILE A 198 9.42 6.52 -6.26
N GLU A 199 8.69 7.00 -7.27
CA GLU A 199 7.24 6.92 -7.28
C GLU A 199 6.76 5.55 -7.78
N ILE A 200 5.82 4.95 -7.05
CA ILE A 200 5.22 3.65 -7.39
C ILE A 200 3.69 3.82 -7.41
N ASP A 201 3.09 3.77 -8.60
CA ASP A 201 1.64 3.76 -8.75
C ASP A 201 1.09 2.35 -8.59
N THR A 202 0.30 2.14 -7.53
CA THR A 202 -0.24 0.83 -7.16
C THR A 202 -1.65 0.58 -7.66
N SER A 203 -2.23 1.47 -8.47
CA SER A 203 -3.62 1.40 -8.92
C SER A 203 -4.00 0.03 -9.50
N ASN A 204 -3.14 -0.52 -10.34
CA ASN A 204 -3.34 -1.82 -11.01
C ASN A 204 -2.23 -2.83 -10.68
N MET A 205 -1.72 -2.79 -9.45
CA MET A 205 -0.59 -3.63 -9.02
C MET A 205 -0.95 -4.50 -7.81
N THR A 206 -0.56 -5.77 -7.88
CA THR A 206 -0.60 -6.68 -6.72
C THR A 206 0.43 -6.27 -5.68
N VAL A 207 0.21 -6.67 -4.42
CA VAL A 207 1.13 -6.37 -3.31
C VAL A 207 2.50 -6.99 -3.58
N GLU A 208 2.54 -8.21 -4.13
CA GLU A 208 3.76 -8.94 -4.46
C GLU A 208 4.61 -8.16 -5.46
N LYS A 209 3.99 -7.61 -6.51
CA LYS A 209 4.71 -6.80 -7.50
C LYS A 209 5.23 -5.50 -6.91
N GLN A 210 4.48 -4.87 -5.99
CA GLN A 210 4.93 -3.66 -5.29
C GLN A 210 6.15 -3.93 -4.42
N VAL A 211 6.13 -5.04 -3.66
CA VAL A 211 7.23 -5.46 -2.80
C VAL A 211 8.46 -5.80 -3.64
N ALA A 212 8.31 -6.59 -4.70
CA ALA A 212 9.41 -6.99 -5.59
C ALA A 212 10.14 -5.77 -6.19
N ILE A 213 9.41 -4.75 -6.66
CA ILE A 213 10.03 -3.51 -7.18
C ILE A 213 10.92 -2.83 -6.14
N ILE A 214 10.44 -2.74 -4.90
CA ILE A 214 11.17 -2.09 -3.81
C ILE A 214 12.41 -2.90 -3.44
N ILE A 215 12.27 -4.21 -3.30
CA ILE A 215 13.37 -5.13 -2.96
C ILE A 215 14.45 -5.13 -4.05
N ASP A 216 14.06 -5.23 -5.33
CA ASP A 216 14.99 -5.16 -6.45
C ASP A 216 15.76 -3.84 -6.47
N HIS A 217 15.09 -2.72 -6.21
CA HIS A 217 15.74 -1.42 -6.14
C HIS A 217 16.75 -1.34 -4.99
N ILE A 218 16.38 -1.84 -3.82
CA ILE A 218 17.25 -1.88 -2.64
C ILE A 218 18.48 -2.75 -2.91
N ASN A 219 18.28 -3.95 -3.48
CA ASN A 219 19.35 -4.88 -3.78
C ASN A 219 20.32 -4.30 -4.82
N LYS A 220 19.81 -3.71 -5.91
CA LYS A 220 20.65 -3.03 -6.91
C LYS A 220 21.47 -1.89 -6.29
N THR A 221 20.85 -1.07 -5.45
CA THR A 221 21.53 0.07 -4.83
C THR A 221 22.58 -0.37 -3.81
N THR A 222 22.34 -1.45 -3.07
CA THR A 222 23.29 -2.02 -2.11
C THR A 222 24.47 -2.66 -2.85
N THR A 223 24.20 -3.39 -3.92
CA THR A 223 25.20 -4.05 -4.78
C THR A 223 26.15 -3.01 -5.42
N ILE A 224 25.61 -1.88 -5.89
CA ILE A 224 26.39 -0.76 -6.43
C ILE A 224 27.23 -0.06 -5.34
N LYS A 225 26.69 0.11 -4.12
CA LYS A 225 27.41 0.72 -2.99
C LYS A 225 28.53 -0.17 -2.42
N GLU A 226 28.39 -1.49 -2.52
CA GLU A 226 29.39 -2.48 -2.07
C GLU A 226 30.42 -2.83 -3.15
N GLY A 227 30.33 -2.26 -4.35
CA GLY A 227 31.32 -2.46 -5.41
C GLY A 227 31.28 -3.82 -6.10
N LEU A 228 30.23 -4.62 -5.86
CA LEU A 228 29.98 -5.82 -6.67
C LEU A 228 29.18 -5.42 -7.90
N MET A 229 29.79 -5.45 -9.08
CA MET A 229 29.03 -5.46 -10.33
C MET A 229 28.36 -6.84 -10.44
N PRO A 230 27.05 -6.97 -10.73
CA PRO A 230 26.51 -8.26 -11.10
C PRO A 230 27.19 -8.71 -12.40
N GLU A 231 27.71 -9.94 -12.42
CA GLU A 231 28.25 -10.56 -13.63
C GLU A 231 27.22 -10.43 -14.75
N THR A 232 27.67 -9.87 -15.86
CA THR A 232 26.91 -9.68 -17.08
C THR A 232 26.36 -11.03 -17.53
N ILE A 233 25.04 -11.20 -17.52
CA ILE A 233 24.40 -12.26 -18.30
C ILE A 233 24.58 -11.85 -19.76
N ILE A 234 25.65 -12.35 -20.37
CA ILE A 234 25.89 -12.31 -21.80
C ILE A 234 24.87 -13.28 -22.40
N THR A 235 23.76 -12.76 -22.91
CA THR A 235 23.01 -13.48 -23.94
C THR A 235 23.64 -13.13 -25.28
N GLU A 236 24.26 -14.14 -25.89
CA GLU A 236 24.81 -14.13 -27.24
C GLU A 236 23.82 -13.54 -28.26
N PRO A 237 24.26 -12.69 -29.20
CA PRO A 237 23.46 -12.37 -30.38
C PRO A 237 23.64 -13.48 -31.42
N VAL A 238 22.51 -14.05 -31.85
CA VAL A 238 22.44 -14.91 -33.03
C VAL A 238 22.81 -14.07 -34.25
N ALA A 239 23.80 -14.55 -34.99
CA ALA A 239 24.30 -13.97 -36.22
C ALA A 239 23.24 -14.05 -37.33
N GLU A 240 23.07 -12.97 -38.09
CA GLU A 240 22.56 -13.04 -39.46
C GLU A 240 23.38 -12.09 -40.35
N GLU A 241 23.80 -12.63 -41.49
CA GLU A 241 24.92 -12.17 -42.30
C GLU A 241 24.63 -10.88 -43.08
N ALA A 242 25.71 -10.14 -43.30
CA ALA A 242 25.79 -8.98 -44.16
C ALA A 242 25.55 -9.32 -45.63
N ASN A 243 24.91 -8.40 -46.35
CA ASN A 243 25.25 -8.18 -47.75
C ASN A 243 25.38 -6.68 -48.04
N VAL A 244 26.42 -6.38 -48.81
CA VAL A 244 27.02 -5.08 -49.07
C VAL A 244 26.33 -4.42 -50.26
N GLU A 245 26.11 -3.10 -50.24
CA GLU A 245 26.37 -2.24 -51.40
C GLU A 245 26.46 -0.75 -51.03
N GLN A 246 27.54 -0.13 -51.51
CA GLN A 246 27.87 1.29 -51.40
C GLN A 246 27.07 2.13 -52.40
N SER A 247 26.77 3.39 -52.09
CA SER A 247 27.17 4.52 -52.96
C SER A 247 26.75 5.91 -52.44
N THR A 248 27.75 6.79 -52.48
CA THR A 248 27.73 8.23 -52.82
C THR A 248 27.18 9.27 -51.84
N GLU A 249 28.14 10.08 -51.38
CA GLU A 249 28.05 11.45 -50.89
C GLU A 249 27.28 12.39 -51.84
N VAL A 250 26.47 13.30 -51.29
CA VAL A 250 26.29 14.65 -51.86
C VAL A 250 26.15 15.68 -50.73
N SER A 251 26.93 16.74 -50.92
CA SER A 251 27.10 18.04 -50.26
C SER A 251 25.97 18.65 -49.42
N ALA A 252 26.39 19.27 -48.32
CA ALA A 252 25.67 20.30 -47.57
C ALA A 252 25.92 21.70 -48.15
N GLU A 253 24.91 22.56 -48.17
CA GLU A 253 25.00 24.01 -47.98
C GLU A 253 23.65 24.57 -47.43
N PRO A 254 23.64 25.77 -46.81
CA PRO A 254 22.90 26.03 -45.57
C PRO A 254 21.65 26.91 -45.74
N VAL A 255 20.70 26.81 -44.82
CA VAL A 255 19.63 27.82 -44.65
C VAL A 255 19.48 28.16 -43.16
N GLN A 256 19.61 29.46 -42.89
CA GLN A 256 19.46 30.12 -41.60
C GLN A 256 17.97 30.43 -41.28
N PRO A 257 17.63 30.95 -40.08
CA PRO A 257 16.49 30.53 -39.27
C PRO A 257 15.23 31.37 -39.53
N ASP A 258 14.05 30.80 -39.22
CA ASP A 258 12.96 31.55 -38.57
C ASP A 258 11.75 30.64 -38.21
N SER A 259 11.08 31.03 -37.12
CA SER A 259 9.69 30.73 -36.70
C SER A 259 9.35 29.49 -35.83
N GLU A 260 9.23 29.79 -34.52
CA GLU A 260 8.15 29.45 -33.56
C GLU A 260 7.91 28.02 -33.04
N PRO A 261 7.42 27.88 -31.77
CA PRO A 261 7.47 26.64 -31.00
C PRO A 261 6.34 25.69 -31.37
N VAL A 262 6.69 24.42 -31.65
CA VAL A 262 5.71 23.35 -31.85
C VAL A 262 5.13 22.94 -30.50
N THR A 263 3.92 23.39 -30.19
CA THR A 263 3.05 22.76 -29.19
C THR A 263 2.44 21.50 -29.80
N GLU A 264 2.94 20.32 -29.45
CA GLU A 264 2.22 19.07 -29.72
C GLU A 264 1.00 18.98 -28.79
N LYS A 265 -0.19 19.29 -29.34
CA LYS A 265 -1.46 18.98 -28.71
C LYS A 265 -1.71 17.48 -28.81
N THR A 266 -1.63 16.77 -27.69
CA THR A 266 -2.14 15.39 -27.59
C THR A 266 -3.61 15.36 -28.04
N PRO A 267 -4.03 14.47 -28.96
CA PRO A 267 -5.40 14.45 -29.43
C PRO A 267 -6.33 14.06 -28.28
N ILE A 268 -7.28 14.94 -27.96
CA ILE A 268 -8.38 14.64 -27.05
C ILE A 268 -9.38 13.78 -27.82
N ILE A 269 -9.37 12.46 -27.56
CA ILE A 269 -10.37 11.54 -28.09
C ILE A 269 -11.65 11.72 -27.27
N ASN A 270 -12.73 12.15 -27.92
CA ASN A 270 -14.04 12.23 -27.30
C ASN A 270 -14.72 10.85 -27.39
N TYR A 271 -14.61 10.04 -26.34
CA TYR A 271 -15.19 8.68 -26.26
C TYR A 271 -16.72 8.62 -26.35
N LEU A 272 -17.40 9.76 -26.37
CA LEU A 272 -18.84 9.88 -26.60
C LEU A 272 -19.17 10.21 -28.08
N ASP A 273 -18.18 10.32 -28.96
CA ASP A 273 -18.42 10.48 -30.39
C ASP A 273 -18.90 9.15 -30.98
N ASN A 274 -20.18 9.09 -31.36
CA ASN A 274 -20.79 7.91 -31.98
C ASN A 274 -20.10 7.47 -33.28
N LYS A 275 -19.29 8.34 -33.91
CA LYS A 275 -18.46 7.97 -35.08
C LYS A 275 -17.35 6.99 -34.72
N LEU A 276 -16.88 6.94 -33.47
CA LEU A 276 -15.91 5.94 -32.99
C LEU A 276 -16.47 4.51 -33.04
N PHE A 277 -17.80 4.37 -33.06
CA PHE A 277 -18.50 3.10 -33.12
C PHE A 277 -19.15 2.85 -34.49
N ALA A 278 -18.79 3.63 -35.51
CA ALA A 278 -19.28 3.43 -36.87
C ALA A 278 -18.81 2.06 -37.40
N GLY A 279 -19.77 1.17 -37.67
CA GLY A 279 -19.51 -0.21 -38.09
C GLY A 279 -19.55 -1.24 -36.97
N VAL A 280 -19.67 -0.82 -35.71
CA VAL A 280 -19.92 -1.70 -34.57
C VAL A 280 -21.42 -1.95 -34.46
N LYS A 281 -21.84 -3.20 -34.59
CA LYS A 281 -23.24 -3.59 -34.38
C LYS A 281 -23.54 -3.49 -32.89
N ILE A 282 -24.31 -2.49 -32.49
CA ILE A 282 -24.83 -2.38 -31.13
C ILE A 282 -25.98 -3.38 -31.01
N ILE A 283 -25.84 -4.34 -30.11
CA ILE A 283 -26.83 -5.38 -29.82
C ILE A 283 -27.41 -5.06 -28.45
N GLU A 284 -28.73 -4.97 -28.32
CA GLU A 284 -29.33 -4.82 -26.99
C GLU A 284 -29.11 -6.10 -26.18
N GLN A 285 -28.97 -5.98 -24.86
CA GLN A 285 -28.67 -7.13 -23.99
C GLN A 285 -29.73 -8.25 -24.09
N SER A 286 -30.95 -7.90 -24.49
CA SER A 286 -32.07 -8.80 -24.79
C SER A 286 -31.93 -9.60 -26.08
N GLU A 287 -31.05 -9.17 -27.00
CA GLU A 287 -30.80 -9.77 -28.31
C GLU A 287 -29.53 -10.66 -28.33
N LEU A 288 -28.83 -10.79 -27.20
CA LEU A 288 -27.71 -11.72 -27.04
C LEU A 288 -28.23 -13.16 -26.93
N ASP A 289 -27.87 -14.01 -27.90
CA ASP A 289 -28.14 -15.44 -27.82
C ASP A 289 -27.26 -16.06 -26.72
N LYS A 290 -27.90 -16.51 -25.64
CA LYS A 290 -27.20 -17.05 -24.46
C LYS A 290 -26.39 -18.32 -24.77
N ASN A 291 -26.62 -18.93 -25.93
CA ASN A 291 -25.91 -20.13 -26.36
C ASN A 291 -24.61 -19.84 -27.14
N GLU A 292 -24.29 -18.58 -27.47
CA GLU A 292 -23.01 -18.19 -28.11
C GLU A 292 -21.94 -17.71 -27.11
N ILE A 293 -22.23 -17.72 -25.80
CA ILE A 293 -21.23 -17.44 -24.77
C ILE A 293 -20.36 -18.70 -24.63
N ILE A 294 -19.14 -18.64 -25.15
CA ILE A 294 -18.12 -19.65 -24.88
C ILE A 294 -17.75 -19.53 -23.39
N GLU A 295 -18.30 -20.42 -22.55
CA GLU A 295 -17.99 -20.56 -21.12
C GLU A 295 -16.68 -21.33 -20.85
N GLU A 296 -15.94 -21.74 -21.88
CA GLU A 296 -14.71 -22.52 -21.71
C GLU A 296 -13.51 -21.61 -21.44
N ILE A 297 -13.11 -21.58 -20.17
CA ILE A 297 -11.80 -21.08 -19.72
C ILE A 297 -10.72 -21.96 -20.36
N PRO A 298 -9.67 -21.40 -20.99
CA PRO A 298 -8.58 -22.18 -21.55
C PRO A 298 -7.99 -23.16 -20.52
N GLU A 299 -7.79 -24.43 -20.90
CA GLU A 299 -7.28 -25.49 -20.01
C GLU A 299 -6.01 -25.09 -19.26
N GLU A 300 -5.20 -24.22 -19.85
CA GLU A 300 -3.95 -23.71 -19.27
C GLU A 300 -4.19 -22.74 -18.09
N LEU A 301 -5.24 -21.91 -18.16
CA LEU A 301 -5.70 -21.06 -17.08
C LEU A 301 -6.37 -21.87 -15.97
N GLN A 302 -7.11 -22.91 -16.36
CA GLN A 302 -7.73 -23.84 -15.42
C GLN A 302 -6.67 -24.67 -14.66
N LYS A 303 -5.61 -25.09 -15.36
CA LYS A 303 -4.46 -25.79 -14.78
C LYS A 303 -3.67 -24.90 -13.82
N GLN A 304 -3.42 -23.63 -14.16
CA GLN A 304 -2.78 -22.69 -13.22
C GLN A 304 -3.60 -22.46 -11.95
N TYR A 305 -4.94 -22.43 -12.07
CA TYR A 305 -5.84 -22.31 -10.93
C TYR A 305 -5.87 -23.59 -10.07
N LEU A 306 -5.91 -24.76 -10.72
CA LEU A 306 -5.88 -26.07 -10.06
C LEU A 306 -4.52 -26.37 -9.41
N ASP A 307 -3.41 -25.91 -9.99
CA ASP A 307 -2.06 -26.05 -9.42
C ASP A 307 -1.93 -25.27 -8.10
N THR A 308 -2.63 -24.14 -7.93
CA THR A 308 -2.73 -23.45 -6.62
C THR A 308 -3.57 -24.20 -5.58
N ILE A 309 -4.42 -25.14 -6.00
CA ILE A 309 -5.28 -25.97 -5.14
C ILE A 309 -4.68 -27.38 -4.93
N SER A 310 -3.65 -27.73 -5.70
CA SER A 310 -3.17 -29.11 -5.89
C SER A 310 -2.65 -29.85 -4.65
N ASP A 311 -2.47 -29.16 -3.52
CA ASP A 311 -2.10 -29.78 -2.24
C ASP A 311 -3.30 -30.11 -1.31
N ILE A 312 -4.54 -29.83 -1.74
CA ILE A 312 -5.75 -30.11 -0.96
C ILE A 312 -6.62 -31.13 -1.72
N SER A 313 -6.71 -32.34 -1.20
CA SER A 313 -7.58 -33.38 -1.74
C SER A 313 -9.02 -33.23 -1.21
N ALA A 314 -10.02 -33.58 -2.03
CA ALA A 314 -11.42 -33.60 -1.59
C ALA A 314 -11.59 -34.53 -0.38
N ASN A 315 -12.25 -34.05 0.68
CA ASN A 315 -12.41 -34.69 2.01
C ASN A 315 -11.15 -34.71 2.91
N GLN A 316 -10.13 -33.91 2.59
CA GLN A 316 -8.99 -33.73 3.49
C GLN A 316 -9.31 -32.72 4.59
N VAL A 317 -9.25 -33.18 5.84
CA VAL A 317 -9.45 -32.34 7.02
C VAL A 317 -8.24 -31.43 7.22
N ILE A 318 -8.44 -30.12 7.19
CA ILE A 318 -7.40 -29.10 7.34
C ILE A 318 -7.60 -28.28 8.62
N SER A 319 -6.53 -28.02 9.37
CA SER A 319 -6.62 -27.23 10.61
C SER A 319 -6.59 -25.74 10.29
N GLY A 320 -7.71 -25.05 10.52
CA GLY A 320 -7.85 -23.62 10.37
C GLY A 320 -8.01 -22.90 11.71
N ARG A 321 -7.90 -21.57 11.69
CA ARG A 321 -8.13 -20.70 12.85
C ARG A 321 -9.30 -19.78 12.58
N ILE A 322 -10.22 -19.68 13.53
CA ILE A 322 -11.36 -18.77 13.39
C ILE A 322 -10.86 -17.33 13.54
N ILE A 323 -11.05 -16.55 12.49
CA ILE A 323 -10.64 -15.14 12.43
C ILE A 323 -11.83 -14.18 12.53
N GLY A 324 -13.05 -14.67 12.31
CA GLY A 324 -14.26 -13.89 12.47
C GLY A 324 -15.53 -14.75 12.48
N MET A 325 -16.63 -14.18 12.97
CA MET A 325 -17.95 -14.80 12.90
C MET A 325 -19.02 -13.69 12.80
N ASN A 326 -20.03 -13.91 11.97
CA ASN A 326 -21.25 -13.09 11.89
C ASN A 326 -22.47 -13.97 12.20
N GLU A 327 -23.71 -13.46 12.12
CA GLU A 327 -24.91 -14.21 12.48
C GLU A 327 -25.10 -15.53 11.71
N LYS A 328 -24.53 -15.66 10.50
CA LYS A 328 -24.75 -16.80 9.59
C LYS A 328 -23.49 -17.60 9.27
N GLU A 329 -22.30 -17.02 9.45
CA GLU A 329 -21.05 -17.54 8.91
C GLU A 329 -19.91 -17.47 9.94
N VAL A 330 -18.98 -18.41 9.82
CA VAL A 330 -17.71 -18.47 10.56
C VAL A 330 -16.58 -18.41 9.54
N LEU A 331 -15.68 -17.44 9.73
CA LEU A 331 -14.58 -17.15 8.82
C LEU A 331 -13.31 -17.78 9.36
N VAL A 332 -12.68 -18.62 8.54
CA VAL A 332 -11.58 -19.48 8.96
C VAL A 332 -10.35 -19.21 8.10
N ASP A 333 -9.27 -18.82 8.75
CA ASP A 333 -7.94 -18.77 8.15
C ASP A 333 -7.34 -20.16 8.18
N ILE A 334 -7.32 -20.80 7.01
CA ILE A 334 -6.73 -22.13 6.81
C ILE A 334 -5.25 -22.05 6.43
N GLY A 335 -4.66 -20.85 6.37
CA GLY A 335 -3.34 -20.62 5.78
C GLY A 335 -3.35 -20.75 4.26
N PHE A 336 -2.36 -20.15 3.58
CA PHE A 336 -2.21 -20.12 2.12
C PHE A 336 -3.22 -19.23 1.36
N LYS A 337 -3.17 -17.90 1.56
CA LYS A 337 -3.81 -16.87 0.70
C LYS A 337 -5.33 -16.99 0.45
N SER A 338 -6.02 -17.99 0.96
CA SER A 338 -7.46 -18.18 0.85
C SER A 338 -8.11 -18.18 2.23
N GLU A 339 -9.21 -17.44 2.35
CA GLU A 339 -10.10 -17.43 3.50
C GLU A 339 -11.27 -18.38 3.20
N GLY A 340 -11.55 -19.33 4.09
CA GLY A 340 -12.69 -20.24 3.98
C GLY A 340 -13.91 -19.70 4.73
N ILE A 341 -15.10 -19.86 4.14
CA ILE A 341 -16.38 -19.51 4.79
C ILE A 341 -17.08 -20.82 5.15
N ILE A 342 -17.38 -21.00 6.43
CA ILE A 342 -18.19 -22.11 6.93
C ILE A 342 -19.55 -21.56 7.39
N THR A 343 -20.64 -22.12 6.89
CA THR A 343 -21.99 -21.81 7.35
C THR A 343 -22.21 -22.35 8.76
N ARG A 344 -22.90 -21.58 9.62
CA ARG A 344 -23.09 -21.95 11.03
C ARG A 344 -23.82 -23.27 11.26
N ASP A 345 -24.60 -23.71 10.29
CA ASP A 345 -25.34 -24.98 10.33
C ASP A 345 -24.42 -26.22 10.30
N GLU A 346 -23.14 -26.05 9.94
CA GLU A 346 -22.11 -27.11 9.93
C GLU A 346 -21.49 -27.38 11.31
N PHE A 347 -21.81 -26.57 12.33
CA PHE A 347 -21.31 -26.77 13.69
C PHE A 347 -22.35 -27.56 14.53
N GLU A 348 -22.02 -28.80 14.88
CA GLU A 348 -22.88 -29.64 15.73
C GLU A 348 -23.12 -29.00 17.12
N ASP A 349 -24.36 -29.13 17.62
CA ASP A 349 -24.78 -28.78 18.98
C ASP A 349 -24.71 -27.30 19.41
N ASN A 350 -24.94 -26.35 18.51
CA ASN A 350 -25.11 -24.91 18.85
C ASN A 350 -23.91 -24.30 19.59
N LYS A 351 -22.77 -25.00 19.62
CA LYS A 351 -21.57 -24.55 20.31
C LYS A 351 -20.68 -23.83 19.31
N LEU A 352 -21.00 -22.56 19.12
CA LEU A 352 -20.22 -21.68 18.26
C LEU A 352 -18.78 -21.58 18.78
N PRO A 353 -17.78 -21.77 17.91
CA PRO A 353 -16.40 -21.75 18.33
C PRO A 353 -15.93 -20.32 18.60
N GLU A 354 -14.90 -20.14 19.41
CA GLU A 354 -14.42 -18.82 19.83
C GLU A 354 -13.44 -18.21 18.80
N ILE A 355 -13.41 -16.87 18.70
CA ILE A 355 -12.44 -16.18 17.84
C ILE A 355 -11.02 -16.51 18.32
N GLY A 356 -10.23 -17.11 17.42
CA GLY A 356 -8.88 -17.56 17.67
C GLY A 356 -8.76 -19.04 18.02
N GLU A 357 -9.87 -19.76 18.19
CA GLU A 357 -9.92 -21.21 18.34
C GLU A 357 -9.45 -21.91 17.05
N LYS A 358 -8.77 -23.05 17.23
CA LYS A 358 -8.33 -23.89 16.12
C LYS A 358 -9.40 -24.93 15.86
N ILE A 359 -9.88 -24.99 14.63
CA ILE A 359 -10.87 -25.97 14.20
C ILE A 359 -10.32 -26.78 13.04
N ASN A 360 -10.81 -28.00 12.92
CA ASN A 360 -10.52 -28.88 11.80
C ASN A 360 -11.70 -28.76 10.83
N VAL A 361 -11.42 -28.39 9.59
CA VAL A 361 -12.39 -28.11 8.53
C VAL A 361 -12.28 -29.16 7.45
#